data_AF-A0A944Y198-F1
#
_entry.id   AF-A0A944Y198-F1
#
_cell.length_a   1.000
_cell.length_b   1.000
_cell.length_c   1.000
_cell.angle_alpha   90.00
_cell.angle_beta   90.00
_cell.angle_gamma   90.00
#
_symmetry.space_group_name_H-M   'P 1'
#
loop_
_entity.id
_entity.type
_entity.pdbx_description
1 polymer ?
#
loop_
_entity_poly.entity_id
_entity_poly.type
_entity_poly.pdbx_seq_one_letter_code
_entity_poly.pdbx_strand_id
1 'polypeptide(L)'
;MTLPSLKLYRYFLDGVPVYLARYYWWAYLWSFAVWFFDHQPIINAILFGQYRNLMRATMARLEGVADGHVLQLTCVYGELTPNLIEAISPAP
;
A
#
# COMPACT_ATOMS: atom_id res chain seq x y z
N MET A 1 26.02 23.06 1.33
CA MET A 1 25.08 23.28 2.45
C MET A 1 24.28 21.99 2.66
N THR A 2 24.73 21.09 3.52
CA THR A 2 23.91 19.94 3.94
C THR A 2 22.86 20.46 4.91
N LEU A 3 21.59 20.50 4.49
CA LEU A 3 20.51 20.76 5.45
C LEU A 3 20.70 19.80 6.63
N PRO A 4 20.64 20.26 7.89
CA PRO A 4 20.60 19.36 9.02
C PRO A 4 19.41 18.44 8.79
N SER A 5 19.68 17.16 8.53
CA SER A 5 18.63 16.15 8.43
C SER A 5 17.94 16.15 9.79
N LEU A 6 16.79 16.81 9.85
CA LEU A 6 15.87 16.71 10.97
C LEU A 6 15.61 15.22 11.10
N LYS A 7 16.20 14.59 12.13
CA LYS A 7 16.08 13.16 12.41
C LYS A 7 14.69 12.84 12.97
N LEU A 8 13.65 13.41 12.37
CA LEU A 8 12.22 13.22 12.68
C LEU A 8 11.87 11.72 12.66
N TYR A 9 12.52 10.95 11.80
CA TYR A 9 12.36 9.49 11.78
C TYR A 9 12.65 8.81 13.11
N ARG A 10 13.46 9.40 14.01
CA ARG A 10 13.78 8.82 15.32
C ARG A 10 12.56 8.69 16.22
N TYR A 11 11.54 9.53 16.01
CA TYR A 11 10.26 9.41 16.68
C TYR A 11 9.59 8.06 16.39
N PHE A 12 9.79 7.52 15.18
CA PHE A 12 9.16 6.29 14.72
C PHE A 12 10.04 5.05 14.91
N LEU A 13 11.16 5.12 15.65
CA LEU A 13 12.05 3.96 15.83
C LEU A 13 11.54 2.96 16.87
N ASP A 14 10.43 3.25 17.56
CA ASP A 14 9.87 2.34 18.55
C ASP A 14 9.08 1.21 17.88
N GLY A 15 9.61 -0.01 17.95
CA GLY A 15 8.98 -1.21 17.37
C GLY A 15 9.01 -1.30 15.84
N VAL A 16 9.62 -0.34 15.14
CA VAL A 16 9.64 -0.28 13.66
C VAL A 16 11.05 -0.55 13.12
N PRO A 17 11.18 -1.30 12.01
CA PRO A 17 12.47 -1.48 11.35
C PRO A 17 13.14 -0.15 10.98
N VAL A 18 14.44 -0.04 11.29
CA VAL A 18 15.23 1.19 11.10
C VAL A 18 15.17 1.70 9.66
N TYR A 19 15.17 0.81 8.67
CA TYR A 19 15.09 1.20 7.27
C TYR A 19 13.74 1.88 6.95
N LEU A 20 12.64 1.38 7.51
CA LEU A 20 11.30 1.90 7.28
C LEU A 20 11.17 3.28 7.92
N ALA A 21 11.61 3.42 9.17
CA ALA A 21 11.65 4.72 9.84
C ALA A 21 12.57 5.68 9.06
N ARG A 22 13.80 5.29 8.73
CA ARG A 22 14.79 6.21 8.15
C ARG A 22 14.40 6.74 6.77
N TYR A 23 13.90 5.87 5.89
CA TYR A 23 13.67 6.21 4.49
C TYR A 23 12.20 6.47 4.14
N TYR A 24 11.28 5.87 4.89
CA TYR A 24 9.88 5.77 4.51
C TYR A 24 8.89 6.24 5.59
N TRP A 25 9.38 6.83 6.69
CA TRP A 25 8.51 7.35 7.77
C TRP A 25 7.40 8.28 7.26
N TRP A 26 7.75 9.13 6.29
CA TRP A 26 6.85 10.12 5.73
C TRP A 26 5.75 9.52 4.88
N ALA A 27 5.87 8.27 4.42
CA ALA A 27 4.89 7.62 3.56
C ALA A 27 4.03 6.59 4.32
N TYR A 28 4.59 5.89 5.30
CA TYR A 28 3.92 4.77 5.97
C TYR A 28 3.73 4.92 7.49
N LEU A 29 4.45 5.82 8.16
CA LEU A 29 4.39 5.93 9.62
C LEU A 29 3.67 7.18 10.11
N TRP A 30 3.71 8.26 9.31
CA TRP A 30 3.04 9.49 9.65
C TRP A 30 1.55 9.44 9.27
N SER A 31 0.67 9.52 10.27
CA SER A 31 -0.79 9.36 10.08
C SER A 31 -1.40 10.27 9.01
N PHE A 32 -0.93 11.53 8.91
CA PHE A 32 -1.42 12.45 7.89
C PHE A 32 -1.05 12.00 6.47
N ALA A 33 0.16 11.48 6.30
CA ALA A 33 0.60 10.99 5.01
C ALA A 33 -0.08 9.68 4.63
N VAL A 34 -0.26 8.76 5.57
CA VAL A 34 -1.05 7.54 5.37
C VAL A 34 -2.45 7.90 4.91
N TRP A 35 -3.12 8.83 5.60
CA TRP A 35 -4.41 9.36 5.18
C TRP A 35 -4.36 9.93 3.76
N PHE A 36 -3.38 10.78 3.43
CA PHE A 36 -3.27 11.40 2.10
C PHE A 36 -3.05 10.37 0.98
N PHE A 37 -2.13 9.42 1.17
CA PHE A 37 -1.81 8.40 0.16
C PHE A 37 -2.89 7.35 -0.03
N ASP A 38 -3.79 7.17 0.93
CA ASP A 38 -4.91 6.22 0.81
C ASP A 38 -6.08 6.74 -0.05
N HIS A 39 -6.01 7.96 -0.59
CA HIS A 39 -7.07 8.50 -1.44
C HIS A 39 -6.92 8.04 -2.89
N GLN A 40 -8.01 7.48 -3.44
CA GLN A 40 -8.04 6.93 -4.79
C GLN A 40 -7.51 7.87 -5.90
N PRO A 41 -7.78 9.20 -5.89
CA PRO A 41 -7.18 10.13 -6.87
C PRO A 41 -5.66 10.25 -6.75
N ILE A 42 -5.13 10.24 -5.52
CA ILE A 42 -3.68 10.32 -5.27
C ILE A 42 -3.00 9.04 -5.75
N ILE A 43 -3.57 7.88 -5.40
CA ILE A 43 -3.10 6.58 -5.87
C ILE A 43 -3.09 6.52 -7.40
N ASN A 44 -4.17 6.99 -8.02
CA ASN A 44 -4.25 7.02 -9.48
C ASN A 44 -3.21 7.98 -10.09
N ALA A 45 -2.93 9.11 -9.45
CA ALA A 45 -1.92 10.06 -9.90
C ALA A 45 -0.50 9.47 -9.84
N ILE A 46 -0.12 8.81 -8.74
CA ILE A 46 1.21 8.18 -8.60
C ILE A 46 1.39 7.00 -9.57
N LEU A 47 0.30 6.36 -9.99
CA LEU A 47 0.28 5.31 -11.01
C LEU A 47 0.00 5.84 -12.42
N PHE A 48 0.14 7.15 -12.66
CA PHE A 48 -0.04 7.76 -13.98
C PHE A 48 -1.38 7.43 -14.66
N GLY A 49 -2.47 7.41 -13.88
CA GLY A 49 -3.81 7.09 -14.35
C GLY A 49 -4.07 5.60 -14.57
N GLN A 50 -3.11 4.73 -14.25
CA GLN A 50 -3.19 3.29 -14.56
C GLN A 50 -3.70 2.42 -13.42
N TYR A 51 -4.12 3.00 -12.28
CA TYR A 51 -4.55 2.21 -11.12
C TYR A 51 -5.58 1.14 -11.49
N ARG A 52 -6.66 1.53 -12.16
CA ARG A 52 -7.74 0.60 -12.54
C ARG A 52 -7.28 -0.48 -13.53
N ASN A 53 -6.37 -0.13 -14.44
CA ASN A 53 -5.85 -1.08 -15.43
C ASN A 53 -4.94 -2.12 -14.76
N LEU A 54 -4.04 -1.69 -13.88
CA LEU A 54 -3.15 -2.57 -13.12
C LEU A 54 -3.93 -3.46 -12.17
N MET A 55 -4.93 -2.90 -11.48
CA MET A 55 -5.81 -3.67 -10.59
C MET A 55 -6.56 -4.73 -11.37
N ARG A 56 -7.25 -4.37 -12.47
CA ARG A 56 -7.96 -5.33 -13.33
C ARG A 56 -7.02 -6.41 -13.89
N ALA A 57 -5.84 -6.03 -14.34
CA ALA A 57 -4.85 -6.99 -14.85
C ALA A 57 -4.36 -7.96 -13.75
N THR A 58 -4.23 -7.48 -12.51
CA THR A 58 -3.88 -8.31 -11.35
C THR A 58 -5.03 -9.26 -11.01
N MET A 59 -6.26 -8.76 -10.92
CA MET A 59 -7.45 -9.56 -10.61
C MET A 59 -7.71 -10.64 -11.66
N ALA A 60 -7.50 -10.33 -12.95
CA ALA A 60 -7.62 -11.31 -14.03
C ALA A 60 -6.63 -12.50 -13.90
N ARG A 61 -5.53 -12.35 -13.15
CA ARG A 61 -4.61 -13.46 -12.86
C ARG A 61 -5.04 -14.34 -11.69
N LEU A 62 -6.01 -13.87 -10.92
CA LEU A 62 -6.59 -14.57 -9.79
C LEU A 62 -7.91 -15.26 -10.17
N GLU A 63 -8.48 -14.93 -11.34
CA GLU A 63 -9.61 -15.65 -11.92
C GLU A 63 -9.29 -17.15 -12.03
N GLY A 64 -10.10 -17.99 -11.38
CA GLY A 64 -9.90 -19.45 -11.34
C GLY A 64 -9.13 -19.98 -10.13
N VAL A 65 -8.65 -19.12 -9.22
CA VAL A 65 -8.03 -19.51 -7.92
C VAL A 65 -9.09 -19.75 -6.83
N ALA A 66 -10.34 -20.06 -7.22
CA ALA A 66 -11.53 -20.02 -6.37
C ALA A 66 -11.48 -20.90 -5.10
N ASP A 67 -10.59 -21.89 -5.05
CA ASP A 67 -10.41 -22.79 -3.90
C ASP A 67 -8.98 -22.73 -3.30
N GLY A 68 -8.21 -21.69 -3.62
CA GLY A 68 -6.80 -21.56 -3.25
C GLY A 68 -6.54 -20.62 -2.06
N HIS A 69 -5.55 -20.96 -1.24
CA HIS A 69 -4.97 -20.02 -0.29
C HIS A 69 -4.11 -18.98 -1.03
N VAL A 70 -4.48 -17.70 -0.93
CA VAL A 70 -3.72 -16.59 -1.54
C VAL A 70 -2.87 -15.88 -0.48
N LEU A 71 -1.56 -15.76 -0.74
CA LEU A 71 -0.63 -14.99 0.08
C LEU A 71 -0.33 -13.63 -0.57
N GLN A 72 -0.76 -12.56 0.07
CA GLN A 72 -0.41 -11.20 -0.33
C GLN A 72 0.89 -10.75 0.34
N LEU A 73 2.00 -10.81 -0.39
CA LEU A 73 3.32 -10.40 0.12
C LEU A 73 3.41 -8.88 0.39
N THR A 74 2.64 -8.08 -0.34
CA THR A 74 2.64 -6.62 -0.22
C THR A 74 1.23 -6.07 -0.26
N CYS A 75 0.89 -5.24 0.74
CA CYS A 75 -0.33 -4.44 0.71
C CYS A 75 -0.04 -3.07 0.07
N VAL A 76 -0.95 -2.63 -0.79
CA VAL A 76 -0.91 -1.30 -1.40
C VAL A 76 -2.15 -0.52 -0.96
N TYR A 77 -2.04 0.80 -0.96
CA TYR A 77 -3.17 1.69 -0.71
C TYR A 77 -4.31 1.46 -1.70
N GLY A 78 -5.52 1.79 -1.27
CA GLY A 78 -6.73 1.69 -2.07
C GLY A 78 -7.43 0.32 -1.97
N GLU A 79 -8.04 -0.07 -3.07
CA GLU A 79 -9.10 -1.08 -3.09
C GLU A 79 -8.62 -2.50 -3.46
N LEU A 80 -7.32 -2.73 -3.71
CA LEU A 80 -6.84 -4.05 -4.16
C LEU A 80 -7.17 -5.16 -3.16
N THR A 81 -6.84 -4.97 -1.88
CA THR A 81 -7.05 -5.97 -0.82
C THR A 81 -8.54 -6.32 -0.62
N PRO A 82 -9.49 -5.37 -0.51
CA PRO A 82 -10.90 -5.73 -0.43
C PRO A 82 -11.43 -6.44 -1.67
N ASN A 83 -11.02 -6.03 -2.88
CA ASN A 83 -11.37 -6.75 -4.12
C ASN A 83 -10.78 -8.18 -4.14
N LEU A 84 -9.57 -8.35 -3.61
CA LEU A 84 -8.92 -9.64 -3.50
C LEU A 84 -9.70 -10.57 -2.57
N ILE A 85 -10.12 -10.07 -1.40
CA ILE A 85 -10.92 -10.83 -0.43
C ILE A 85 -12.25 -11.27 -1.06
N GLU A 86 -12.95 -10.36 -1.75
CA GLU A 86 -14.22 -10.65 -2.42
C GLU A 86 -14.06 -11.75 -3.49
N ALA A 87 -12.94 -11.74 -4.23
CA ALA A 87 -12.69 -12.73 -5.28
C ALA A 87 -12.33 -14.13 -4.76
N ILE A 88 -11.64 -14.24 -3.62
CA ILE A 88 -11.12 -15.53 -3.11
C ILE A 88 -12.03 -16.18 -2.06
N SER A 89 -12.85 -15.39 -1.38
CA SER A 89 -13.77 -15.86 -0.33
C SER A 89 -15.04 -15.03 -0.40
N PRO A 90 -15.86 -15.20 -1.46
CA PRO A 90 -17.16 -14.54 -1.52
C PRO A 90 -17.92 -14.92 -0.24
N ALA A 91 -18.37 -13.90 0.50
CA ALA A 91 -19.26 -14.13 1.63
C ALA A 91 -20.51 -14.90 1.11
N PRO A 92 -21.06 -15.83 1.91
CA PRO A 92 -22.24 -16.60 1.52
C PRO A 92 -23.46 -15.73 1.19
#